data_AF-A0A7Y4RUI8-F1
#
_entry.id   AF-A0A7Y4RUI8-F1
#
_cell.length_a   1.000
_cell.length_b   1.000
_cell.length_c   1.000
_cell.angle_alpha   90.00
_cell.angle_beta   90.00
_cell.angle_gamma   90.00
#
_symmetry.space_group_name_H-M   'P 1'
#
loop_
_entity.id
_entity.type
_entity.pdbx_description
1 polymer ?
#
loop_
_entity_poly.entity_id
_entity_poly.type
_entity_poly.pdbx_seq_one_letter_code
_entity_poly.pdbx_strand_id
1 'polypeptide(L)'
;MIALENEILVTLVGTLVVILTTVIQIWAMSRAKFKHNQKMLALENTLNTGEGLSADQISPCKQKKCSLFCNISYLLQIIFGILVFAGFSGWAIYLVSVGFIDWAPLSGSLALIGLVTPIIAWRGFKHRHQVMTQLIRDIETCKKAGQEEDKNESIEKVHEHPEMAKSEKKELSDPEPASPVIQKQVPELVAEYQPQRQPEIPVMAEKSVPPLKRVEIRVKSVIEKQKLPEDSVLRRHFLATLRAKVESAYPARPTDSTLRRHFDSLIATEIEKYIEAPIASPVKAKAAAIDKPIVIPTVTVSSAPINPVDICSKTQVAKLPQDSTLKRHYVSQLKAEIEAGLPGRPSDSILKRHYESLIATEMAKRLEEIGA
;
A
#
# COMPACT_ATOMS: atom_id res chain seq x y z
N MET A 1 51.94 13.30 -30.39
CA MET A 1 51.02 12.19 -30.77
C MET A 1 50.96 11.12 -29.68
N ILE A 2 52.08 10.50 -29.29
CA ILE A 2 52.11 9.41 -28.28
C ILE A 2 51.49 9.81 -26.92
N ALA A 3 51.69 11.05 -26.45
CA ALA A 3 51.09 11.51 -25.19
C ALA A 3 49.55 11.55 -25.22
N LEU A 4 48.96 11.87 -26.38
CA LEU A 4 47.51 11.99 -26.54
C LEU A 4 46.83 10.61 -26.54
N GLU A 5 47.50 9.61 -27.12
CA GLU A 5 47.01 8.22 -27.14
C GLU A 5 46.94 7.64 -25.72
N ASN A 6 47.93 7.95 -24.88
CA ASN A 6 47.95 7.49 -23.49
C ASN A 6 46.86 8.14 -22.64
N GLU A 7 46.56 9.43 -22.84
CA GLU A 7 45.48 10.12 -22.12
C GLU A 7 44.08 9.59 -22.48
N ILE A 8 43.84 9.32 -23.77
CA ILE A 8 42.58 8.70 -24.22
C ILE A 8 42.44 7.29 -23.63
N LEU A 9 43.53 6.51 -23.57
CA LEU A 9 43.49 5.17 -23.01
C LEU A 9 43.21 5.19 -21.49
N VAL A 10 43.83 6.11 -20.75
CA VAL A 10 43.59 6.25 -19.30
C VAL A 10 42.14 6.65 -18.99
N THR A 11 41.58 7.60 -19.75
CA THR A 11 40.17 8.03 -19.56
C THR A 11 39.17 6.93 -19.95
N LEU A 12 39.45 6.17 -21.01
CA LEU A 12 38.62 5.04 -21.42
C LEU A 12 38.64 3.90 -20.40
N VAL A 13 39.82 3.59 -19.83
CA VAL A 13 39.93 2.59 -18.76
C VAL A 13 39.20 3.08 -17.50
N GLY A 14 39.37 4.35 -17.12
CA GLY A 14 38.69 4.94 -15.96
C GLY A 14 37.16 4.88 -16.08
N THR A 15 36.61 5.23 -17.24
CA THR A 15 35.16 5.16 -17.49
C THR A 15 34.64 3.72 -17.48
N LEU A 16 35.37 2.76 -18.07
CA LEU A 16 35.01 1.34 -18.01
C LEU A 16 34.95 0.81 -16.58
N VAL A 17 35.90 1.19 -15.71
CA VAL A 17 35.91 0.77 -14.30
C VAL A 17 34.70 1.34 -13.55
N VAL A 18 34.32 2.60 -13.79
CA VAL A 18 33.11 3.21 -13.20
C VAL A 18 31.84 2.53 -13.70
N ILE A 19 31.75 2.20 -14.99
CA ILE A 19 30.61 1.45 -15.54
C ILE A 19 30.54 0.05 -14.93
N LEU A 20 31.66 -0.67 -14.84
CA LEU A 20 31.68 -2.02 -14.28
C LEU A 20 31.26 -2.03 -12.80
N THR A 21 31.78 -1.10 -12.00
CA THR A 21 31.45 -0.98 -10.57
C THR A 21 29.99 -0.62 -10.35
N THR A 22 29.41 0.29 -11.15
CA THR A 22 27.98 0.61 -11.08
C THR A 22 27.09 -0.56 -11.48
N VAL A 23 27.45 -1.32 -12.52
CA VAL A 23 26.72 -2.55 -12.91
C VAL A 23 26.77 -3.60 -11.80
N ILE A 24 27.93 -3.82 -11.18
CA ILE A 24 28.07 -4.76 -10.06
C ILE A 24 27.20 -4.33 -8.87
N GLN A 25 27.14 -3.03 -8.55
CA GLN A 25 26.27 -2.50 -7.50
C GLN A 25 24.78 -2.72 -7.81
N ILE A 26 24.35 -2.43 -9.04
CA ILE A 26 22.96 -2.66 -9.50
C ILE A 26 22.61 -4.15 -9.42
N TRP A 27 23.52 -5.03 -9.83
CA TRP A 27 23.33 -6.47 -9.77
C TRP A 27 23.23 -6.98 -8.33
N ALA A 28 24.11 -6.50 -7.43
CA ALA A 28 24.05 -6.83 -6.01
C ALA A 28 22.71 -6.40 -5.35
N MET A 29 22.24 -5.19 -5.66
CA MET A 29 20.93 -4.70 -5.19
C MET A 29 19.77 -5.51 -5.76
N SER A 30 19.83 -5.85 -7.06
CA SER A 30 18.80 -6.66 -7.72
C SER A 30 18.72 -8.05 -7.11
N ARG A 31 19.87 -8.66 -6.81
CA ARG A 31 19.95 -9.97 -6.14
C ARG A 31 19.40 -9.90 -4.71
N ALA A 32 19.67 -8.84 -3.97
CA ALA A 32 19.10 -8.64 -2.63
C ALA A 32 17.57 -8.48 -2.69
N LYS A 33 17.06 -7.69 -3.64
CA LYS A 33 15.61 -7.51 -3.86
C LYS A 33 14.93 -8.82 -4.23
N PHE A 34 15.55 -9.63 -5.09
CA PHE A 34 15.03 -10.94 -5.47
C PHE A 34 14.91 -11.88 -4.26
N LYS A 35 15.96 -11.95 -3.42
CA LYS A 35 15.91 -12.75 -2.17
C LYS A 35 14.82 -12.27 -1.21
N HIS A 36 14.59 -10.96 -1.10
CA HIS A 36 13.53 -10.41 -0.26
C HIS A 36 12.13 -10.79 -0.79
N ASN A 37 11.91 -10.65 -2.10
CA ASN A 37 10.65 -11.03 -2.72
C ASN A 37 10.36 -12.53 -2.55
N GLN A 38 11.39 -13.39 -2.65
CA GLN A 38 11.25 -14.81 -2.34
C GLN A 38 10.81 -15.06 -0.90
N LYS A 39 11.39 -14.34 0.08
CA LYS A 39 11.00 -14.47 1.49
C LYS A 39 9.58 -13.98 1.75
N MET A 40 9.17 -12.89 1.10
CA MET A 40 7.79 -12.38 1.18
C MET A 40 6.78 -13.37 0.62
N LEU A 41 7.07 -13.98 -0.54
CA LEU A 41 6.21 -15.01 -1.12
C LEU A 41 6.16 -16.27 -0.26
N ALA A 42 7.27 -16.65 0.39
CA ALA A 42 7.29 -17.76 1.33
C ALA A 42 6.39 -17.47 2.55
N LEU A 43 6.46 -16.25 3.11
CA LEU A 43 5.60 -15.83 4.22
C LEU A 43 4.12 -15.77 3.83
N GLU A 44 3.81 -15.25 2.65
CA GLU A 44 2.45 -15.20 2.11
C GLU A 44 1.87 -16.61 1.90
N ASN A 45 2.68 -17.53 1.36
CA ASN A 45 2.28 -18.93 1.25
C ASN A 45 2.04 -19.56 2.63
N THR A 46 2.90 -19.32 3.63
CA THR A 46 2.68 -19.86 4.98
C THR A 46 1.43 -19.29 5.66
N LEU A 47 1.11 -18.01 5.44
CA LEU A 47 -0.11 -17.39 5.95
C LEU A 47 -1.37 -17.99 5.30
N ASN A 48 -1.32 -18.28 4.00
CA ASN A 48 -2.45 -18.85 3.26
C ASN A 48 -2.70 -20.34 3.59
N THR A 49 -1.69 -21.09 4.01
CA THR A 49 -1.84 -22.53 4.31
C THR A 49 -2.58 -22.78 5.63
N GLY A 50 -2.73 -21.77 6.50
CA GLY A 50 -3.51 -21.91 7.74
C GLY A 50 -2.92 -22.89 8.77
N GLU A 51 -1.77 -23.50 8.48
CA GLU A 51 -1.00 -24.25 9.46
C GLU A 51 -0.48 -23.26 10.50
N GLY A 52 -0.95 -23.41 11.74
CA GLY A 52 -0.51 -22.60 12.87
C GLY A 52 1.02 -22.59 12.93
N LEU A 53 1.61 -21.46 12.55
CA LEU A 53 3.05 -21.23 12.59
C LEU A 53 3.50 -21.39 14.04
N SER A 54 4.05 -22.57 14.36
CA SER A 54 4.63 -22.86 15.66
C SER A 54 5.67 -21.78 15.99
N ALA A 55 5.46 -21.11 17.12
CA ALA A 55 6.21 -19.93 17.56
C ALA A 55 7.73 -20.13 17.62
N ASP A 56 8.19 -21.38 17.69
CA ASP A 56 9.61 -21.76 17.70
C ASP A 56 10.30 -21.66 16.33
N GLN A 57 9.56 -21.72 15.21
CA GLN A 57 10.14 -21.52 13.87
C GLN A 57 10.38 -20.04 13.53
N ILE A 58 9.69 -19.13 14.20
CA ILE A 58 10.00 -17.69 14.18
C ILE A 58 11.05 -17.39 15.27
N SER A 59 12.06 -18.25 15.39
CA SER A 59 13.30 -17.90 16.07
C SER A 59 13.85 -16.64 15.39
N PRO A 60 14.19 -15.57 16.14
CA PRO A 60 14.80 -14.36 15.61
C PRO A 60 16.20 -14.73 15.08
N CYS A 61 16.22 -15.32 13.89
CA CYS A 61 17.38 -15.89 13.28
C CYS A 61 18.36 -14.76 12.97
N LYS A 62 19.30 -14.52 13.89
CA LYS A 62 20.54 -13.77 13.69
C LYS A 62 20.36 -12.38 13.06
N GLN A 63 19.29 -11.66 13.41
CA GLN A 63 19.00 -10.31 12.89
C GLN A 63 20.13 -9.30 13.21
N LYS A 64 20.87 -9.51 14.30
CA LYS A 64 22.02 -8.67 14.69
C LYS A 64 23.12 -8.60 13.61
N LYS A 65 23.40 -9.69 12.88
CA LYS A 65 24.47 -9.70 11.87
C LYS A 65 24.09 -8.93 10.60
N CYS A 66 22.80 -8.83 10.26
CA CYS A 66 22.36 -8.15 9.03
C CYS A 66 22.44 -6.61 9.12
N SER A 67 22.29 -6.05 10.33
CA SER A 67 22.39 -4.60 10.56
C SER A 67 23.81 -4.06 10.32
N LEU A 68 24.84 -4.82 10.74
CA LEU A 68 26.24 -4.44 10.55
C LEU A 68 26.62 -4.38 9.07
N PHE A 69 26.18 -5.35 8.27
CA PHE A 69 26.45 -5.34 6.83
C PHE A 69 25.76 -4.18 6.10
N CYS A 70 24.59 -3.73 6.54
CA CYS A 70 23.93 -2.55 5.97
C CYS A 70 24.74 -1.27 6.25
N ASN A 71 25.19 -1.08 7.49
CA ASN A 71 25.96 0.11 7.86
C ASN A 71 27.31 0.14 7.14
N ILE A 72 28.01 -1.00 7.03
CA ILE A 72 29.29 -1.10 6.31
C ILE A 72 29.10 -0.85 4.81
N SER A 73 28.06 -1.42 4.20
CA SER A 73 27.78 -1.18 2.77
C SER A 73 27.50 0.29 2.48
N TYR A 74 26.80 0.98 3.37
CA TYR A 74 26.52 2.41 3.22
C TYR A 74 27.80 3.25 3.37
N LEU A 75 28.62 2.94 4.38
CA LEU A 75 29.90 3.61 4.58
C LEU A 75 30.79 3.48 3.34
N LEU A 76 30.89 2.26 2.77
CA LEU A 76 31.64 2.01 1.54
C LEU A 76 31.09 2.82 0.35
N GLN A 77 29.77 3.00 0.27
CA GLN A 77 29.15 3.80 -0.79
C GLN A 77 29.45 5.30 -0.64
N ILE A 78 29.46 5.84 0.59
CA ILE A 78 29.92 7.22 0.84
C ILE A 78 31.39 7.37 0.47
N ILE A 79 32.25 6.48 0.95
CA ILE A 79 33.69 6.53 0.69
C ILE A 79 33.95 6.47 -0.82
N PHE A 80 33.24 5.59 -1.54
CA PHE A 80 33.32 5.52 -2.99
C PHE A 80 32.88 6.83 -3.66
N GLY A 81 31.76 7.42 -3.23
CA GLY A 81 31.32 8.73 -3.76
C GLY A 81 32.34 9.84 -3.53
N ILE A 82 32.98 9.89 -2.36
CA ILE A 82 34.04 10.85 -2.03
C ILE A 82 35.28 10.62 -2.89
N LEU A 83 35.70 9.36 -3.09
CA LEU A 83 36.84 9.03 -3.93
C LEU A 83 36.61 9.41 -5.40
N VAL A 84 35.41 9.12 -5.92
CA VAL A 84 35.01 9.52 -7.27
C VAL A 84 35.00 11.04 -7.38
N PHE A 85 34.43 11.75 -6.41
CA PHE A 85 34.42 13.21 -6.37
C PHE A 85 35.84 13.79 -6.36
N ALA A 86 36.73 13.28 -5.52
CA ALA A 86 38.12 13.73 -5.43
C ALA A 86 38.88 13.48 -6.74
N GLY A 87 38.68 12.30 -7.37
CA GLY A 87 39.28 11.97 -8.66
C GLY A 87 38.85 12.92 -9.78
N PHE A 88 37.54 13.14 -9.95
CA PHE A 88 37.01 14.05 -10.98
C PHE A 88 37.33 15.53 -10.69
N SER A 89 37.41 15.92 -9.42
CA SER A 89 37.82 17.28 -9.04
C SER A 89 39.30 17.52 -9.34
N GLY A 90 40.17 16.56 -8.99
CA GLY A 90 41.60 16.62 -9.34
C GLY A 90 41.82 16.66 -10.85
N TRP A 91 41.07 15.84 -11.60
CA TRP A 91 41.10 15.85 -13.06
C TRP A 91 40.64 17.18 -13.66
N ALA A 92 39.58 17.79 -13.11
CA ALA A 92 39.12 19.10 -13.55
C ALA A 92 40.18 20.19 -13.34
N ILE A 93 40.85 20.20 -12.18
CA ILE A 93 41.95 21.13 -11.88
C ILE A 93 43.12 20.91 -12.85
N TYR A 94 43.44 19.66 -13.15
CA TYR A 94 44.47 19.30 -14.12
C TYR A 94 44.13 19.82 -15.52
N LEU A 95 42.91 19.59 -16.02
CA LEU A 95 42.46 20.08 -17.33
C LEU A 95 42.56 21.62 -17.45
N VAL A 96 42.19 22.34 -16.39
CA VAL A 96 42.35 23.81 -16.35
C VAL A 96 43.82 24.20 -16.41
N SER A 97 44.69 23.48 -15.70
CA SER A 97 46.14 23.74 -15.67
C SER A 97 46.81 23.50 -17.03
N VAL A 98 46.32 22.54 -17.81
CA VAL A 98 46.81 22.22 -19.16
C VAL A 98 46.19 23.13 -20.24
N GLY A 99 45.15 23.92 -19.90
CA GLY A 99 44.50 24.84 -20.82
C GLY A 99 43.29 24.26 -21.58
N PHE A 100 42.82 23.07 -21.21
CA PHE A 100 41.61 22.45 -21.78
C PHE A 100 40.35 22.91 -21.05
N ILE A 101 40.01 24.19 -21.21
CA ILE A 101 38.91 24.83 -20.49
C ILE A 101 37.54 24.23 -20.87
N ASP A 102 37.36 23.77 -22.11
CA ASP A 102 36.08 23.26 -22.60
C ASP A 102 35.63 21.95 -21.90
N TRP A 103 36.58 21.16 -21.41
CA TRP A 103 36.30 19.86 -20.77
C TRP A 103 36.16 19.95 -19.24
N ALA A 104 36.65 21.04 -18.63
CA ALA A 104 36.58 21.23 -17.19
C ALA A 104 35.14 21.25 -16.63
N PRO A 105 34.14 21.91 -17.27
CA PRO A 105 32.75 21.87 -16.81
C PRO A 105 32.16 20.46 -16.82
N LEU A 106 32.49 19.65 -17.83
CA LEU A 106 31.99 18.29 -17.93
C LEU A 106 32.52 17.43 -16.77
N SER A 107 33.81 17.52 -16.47
CA SER A 107 34.41 16.82 -15.32
C SER A 107 33.82 17.31 -13.98
N GLY A 108 33.62 18.62 -13.83
CA GLY A 108 32.97 19.19 -12.64
C GLY A 108 31.53 18.70 -12.45
N SER A 109 30.76 18.57 -13.52
CA SER A 109 29.40 18.04 -13.47
C SER A 109 29.36 16.56 -13.04
N LEU A 110 30.30 15.75 -13.53
CA LEU A 110 30.43 14.33 -13.14
C LEU A 110 30.82 14.19 -11.67
N ALA A 111 31.67 15.07 -11.15
CA ALA A 111 31.99 15.11 -9.72
C ALA A 111 30.73 15.35 -8.88
N LEU A 112 29.88 16.32 -9.26
CA LEU A 112 28.62 16.60 -8.56
C LEU A 112 27.65 15.41 -8.60
N ILE A 113 27.52 14.74 -9.75
CA ILE A 113 26.69 13.52 -9.87
C ILE A 113 27.20 12.44 -8.92
N GLY A 114 28.52 12.27 -8.81
CA GLY A 114 29.15 11.34 -7.87
C GLY A 114 28.81 11.63 -6.40
N LEU A 115 28.61 12.91 -6.04
CA LEU A 115 28.26 13.33 -4.67
C LEU A 115 26.75 13.19 -4.39
N VAL A 116 25.90 13.49 -5.39
CA VAL A 116 24.44 13.43 -5.25
C VAL A 116 23.91 11.99 -5.23
N THR A 117 24.54 11.08 -5.97
CA THR A 117 24.06 9.69 -6.11
C THR A 117 23.97 8.94 -4.76
N PRO A 118 24.98 8.98 -3.86
CA PRO A 118 24.89 8.40 -2.52
C PRO A 118 23.74 8.99 -1.68
N ILE A 119 23.45 10.29 -1.81
CA ILE A 119 22.41 10.98 -1.05
C ILE A 119 21.02 10.49 -1.48
N ILE A 120 20.79 10.35 -2.79
CA ILE A 120 19.54 9.82 -3.33
C ILE A 120 19.35 8.36 -2.90
N ALA A 121 20.41 7.55 -3.00
CA ALA A 121 20.39 6.16 -2.54
C ALA A 121 20.07 6.04 -1.04
N TRP A 122 20.66 6.92 -0.21
CA TRP A 122 20.39 6.99 1.23
C TRP A 122 18.93 7.34 1.53
N ARG A 123 18.35 8.33 0.84
CA ARG A 123 16.92 8.67 1.04
C ARG A 123 16.02 7.49 0.72
N GLY A 124 16.29 6.79 -0.38
CA GLY A 124 15.54 5.57 -0.75
C GLY A 124 15.67 4.46 0.29
N PHE A 125 16.87 4.26 0.83
CA PHE A 125 17.11 3.27 1.89
C PHE A 125 16.41 3.64 3.20
N LYS A 126 16.49 4.90 3.64
CA LYS A 126 15.86 5.40 4.87
C LYS A 126 14.35 5.17 4.86
N HIS A 127 13.68 5.48 3.75
CA HIS A 127 12.24 5.24 3.60
C HIS A 127 11.89 3.76 3.74
N ARG A 128 12.64 2.87 3.08
CA ARG A 128 12.41 1.42 3.20
C ARG A 128 12.66 0.90 4.61
N HIS A 129 13.67 1.44 5.29
CA HIS A 129 13.96 1.06 6.65
C HIS A 129 12.82 1.45 7.61
N GLN A 130 12.25 2.65 7.45
CA GLN A 130 11.10 3.11 8.23
C GLN A 130 9.85 2.24 7.99
N VAL A 131 9.56 1.89 6.73
CA VAL A 131 8.44 0.99 6.42
C VAL A 131 8.66 -0.39 7.06
N MET A 132 9.89 -0.90 7.03
CA MET A 132 10.22 -2.20 7.62
C MET A 132 10.12 -2.19 9.16
N THR A 133 10.59 -1.15 9.83
CA THR A 133 10.48 -1.04 11.29
C THR A 133 9.03 -0.89 11.73
N GLN A 134 8.20 -0.21 10.94
CA GLN A 134 6.76 -0.13 11.19
C GLN A 134 6.09 -1.50 11.04
N LEU A 135 6.38 -2.24 9.97
CA LEU A 135 5.81 -3.57 9.73
C LEU A 135 6.22 -4.58 10.82
N ILE A 136 7.47 -4.52 11.30
CA ILE A 136 7.93 -5.33 12.43
C ILE A 136 7.13 -4.99 13.70
N ARG A 137 6.92 -3.69 13.96
CA ARG A 137 6.14 -3.25 15.13
C ARG A 137 4.69 -3.71 15.04
N ASP A 138 4.08 -3.63 13.85
CA ASP A 138 2.70 -4.07 13.63
C ASP A 138 2.56 -5.59 13.87
N ILE A 139 3.52 -6.38 13.40
CA ILE A 139 3.58 -7.84 13.68
C ILE A 139 3.73 -8.11 15.19
N GLU A 140 4.60 -7.38 15.88
CA GLU A 140 4.76 -7.52 17.34
C GLU A 140 3.47 -7.14 18.09
N THR A 141 2.75 -6.11 17.65
CA THR A 141 1.47 -5.72 18.26
C THR A 141 0.37 -6.76 18.02
N CYS A 142 0.26 -7.32 16.81
CA CYS A 142 -0.68 -8.40 16.52
C CYS A 142 -0.37 -9.66 17.36
N LYS A 143 0.92 -9.97 17.56
CA LYS A 143 1.34 -11.11 18.39
C LYS A 143 0.96 -10.92 19.86
N LYS A 144 1.11 -9.70 20.40
CA LYS A 144 0.73 -9.40 21.79
C LYS A 144 -0.79 -9.48 21.99
N ALA A 145 -1.57 -8.98 21.03
CA ALA A 145 -3.03 -9.05 21.07
C ALA A 145 -3.54 -10.50 21.13
N GLY A 146 -2.98 -11.40 20.31
CA GLY A 146 -3.35 -12.82 20.34
C GLY A 146 -3.00 -13.52 21.67
N GLN A 147 -1.88 -13.18 22.30
CA GLN A 147 -1.50 -13.76 23.59
C GLN A 147 -2.38 -13.29 24.77
N GLU A 148 -3.01 -12.11 24.68
CA GLU A 148 -3.96 -11.65 25.68
C GLU A 148 -5.32 -12.34 25.55
N GLU A 149 -5.76 -12.64 24.33
CA GLU A 149 -6.99 -13.41 24.08
C GLU A 149 -6.89 -14.83 24.66
N ASP A 150 -5.79 -15.55 24.41
CA ASP A 150 -5.58 -16.90 24.96
C ASP A 150 -5.55 -16.92 26.50
N LYS A 151 -4.98 -15.88 27.12
CA LYS A 151 -4.95 -15.75 28.59
C LYS A 151 -6.34 -15.48 29.16
N ASN A 152 -7.13 -14.64 28.50
CA ASN A 152 -8.49 -14.34 28.95
C ASN A 152 -9.41 -15.55 28.79
N GLU A 153 -9.31 -16.31 27.69
CA GLU A 153 -10.09 -17.54 27.52
C GLU A 153 -9.72 -18.62 28.55
N SER A 154 -8.45 -18.70 28.93
CA SER A 154 -7.98 -19.61 29.98
C SER A 154 -8.51 -19.23 31.38
N ILE A 155 -8.69 -17.94 31.66
CA ILE A 155 -9.23 -17.46 32.94
C ILE A 155 -10.76 -17.70 33.00
N GLU A 156 -11.47 -17.53 31.89
CA GLU A 156 -12.92 -17.74 31.83
C GLU A 156 -13.30 -19.22 32.05
N LYS A 157 -12.51 -20.18 31.54
CA LYS A 157 -12.73 -21.62 31.79
C LYS A 157 -12.43 -22.09 33.21
N VAL A 158 -11.74 -21.30 34.03
CA VAL A 158 -11.39 -21.67 35.42
C VAL A 158 -12.47 -21.22 36.43
N HIS A 159 -13.43 -20.37 36.03
CA HIS A 159 -14.45 -19.84 36.95
C HIS A 159 -15.76 -20.65 37.02
N GLU A 160 -15.91 -21.75 36.28
CA GLU A 160 -17.05 -22.68 36.39
C GLU A 160 -16.73 -23.93 37.24
N HIS A 161 -16.25 -23.76 38.47
CA HIS A 161 -16.53 -24.72 39.55
C HIS A 161 -16.12 -24.16 40.92
N PRO A 162 -17.06 -23.96 41.88
CA PRO A 162 -16.69 -23.64 43.24
C PRO A 162 -16.74 -24.92 44.09
N GLU A 163 -15.62 -25.40 44.63
CA GLU A 163 -15.59 -25.87 46.02
C GLU A 163 -14.18 -26.07 46.60
N MET A 164 -13.90 -25.25 47.62
CA MET A 164 -13.06 -25.46 48.82
C MET A 164 -11.78 -26.30 48.75
N ALA A 165 -10.62 -25.66 49.02
CA ALA A 165 -9.91 -25.81 50.30
C ALA A 165 -8.53 -25.08 50.35
N LYS A 166 -8.31 -24.41 51.50
CA LYS A 166 -7.07 -24.20 52.26
C LYS A 166 -5.80 -23.62 51.59
N SER A 167 -5.52 -22.38 52.00
CA SER A 167 -4.33 -21.96 52.78
C SER A 167 -3.00 -22.67 52.53
N GLU A 168 -2.01 -21.95 51.96
CA GLU A 168 -0.71 -21.79 52.60
C GLU A 168 0.08 -20.57 52.10
N LYS A 169 0.93 -20.09 53.00
CA LYS A 169 1.66 -18.83 53.12
C LYS A 169 3.06 -18.96 52.50
N LYS A 170 3.54 -17.98 51.70
CA LYS A 170 4.96 -17.56 51.78
C LYS A 170 5.31 -16.23 51.11
N GLU A 171 6.00 -15.47 51.94
CA GLU A 171 6.88 -14.30 51.80
C GLU A 171 7.71 -14.06 50.52
N LEU A 172 7.84 -12.75 50.23
CA LEU A 172 9.08 -11.97 50.10
C LEU A 172 9.92 -12.11 48.81
N SER A 173 9.91 -11.06 47.97
CA SER A 173 11.02 -10.09 47.80
C SER A 173 10.88 -9.26 46.51
N ASP A 174 11.02 -7.95 46.68
CA ASP A 174 11.27 -6.88 45.68
C ASP A 174 12.58 -7.11 44.89
N PRO A 175 12.78 -6.56 43.66
CA PRO A 175 12.95 -5.10 43.49
C PRO A 175 12.50 -4.42 42.17
N GLU A 176 12.31 -3.11 42.30
CA GLU A 176 12.53 -1.98 41.34
C GLU A 176 13.30 -2.30 40.04
N PRO A 177 13.06 -1.61 38.88
CA PRO A 177 13.31 -0.16 38.82
C PRO A 177 12.53 0.70 37.79
N ALA A 178 12.52 2.00 38.09
CA ALA A 178 12.71 3.19 37.23
C ALA A 178 12.08 3.30 35.81
N SER A 179 11.35 4.41 35.64
CA SER A 179 11.18 5.19 34.40
C SER A 179 11.60 6.64 34.68
N PRO A 180 11.64 7.58 33.72
CA PRO A 180 11.83 7.55 32.25
C PRO A 180 12.96 8.54 31.85
N VAL A 181 13.22 8.80 30.55
CA VAL A 181 13.60 10.12 29.95
C VAL A 181 13.95 9.89 28.48
N ILE A 182 13.14 10.40 27.54
CA ILE A 182 13.61 10.78 26.20
C ILE A 182 13.02 12.15 25.85
N GLN A 183 13.93 13.07 25.56
CA GLN A 183 13.69 14.46 25.19
C GLN A 183 13.18 14.61 23.77
N LYS A 184 12.25 15.55 23.68
CA LYS A 184 11.64 16.24 22.54
C LYS A 184 12.70 17.06 21.78
N GLN A 185 12.76 16.96 20.45
CA GLN A 185 13.19 18.08 19.60
C GLN A 185 12.66 17.97 18.16
N VAL A 186 11.94 19.03 17.80
CA VAL A 186 11.44 19.47 16.50
C VAL A 186 12.50 20.40 15.90
N PRO A 187 12.78 20.39 14.58
CA PRO A 187 12.25 21.44 13.66
C PRO A 187 11.86 20.87 12.28
N GLU A 188 10.70 21.19 11.71
CA GLU A 188 10.33 22.49 11.11
C GLU A 188 11.31 22.93 10.02
N LEU A 189 10.92 22.76 8.75
CA LEU A 189 11.29 23.69 7.69
C LEU A 189 10.44 23.45 6.43
N VAL A 190 9.59 24.45 6.22
CA VAL A 190 8.79 24.78 5.04
C VAL A 190 9.71 25.10 3.86
N ALA A 191 9.42 24.56 2.67
CA ALA A 191 9.83 25.15 1.40
C ALA A 191 9.01 24.56 0.23
N GLU A 192 7.95 25.29 -0.10
CA GLU A 192 7.47 25.67 -1.45
C GLU A 192 8.03 24.90 -2.67
N TYR A 193 7.13 24.23 -3.40
CA TYR A 193 7.43 23.57 -4.67
C TYR A 193 6.63 24.23 -5.80
N GLN A 194 7.29 25.03 -6.64
CA GLN A 194 6.75 25.48 -7.92
C GLN A 194 6.91 24.38 -8.98
N PRO A 195 5.86 24.01 -9.72
CA PRO A 195 5.96 23.04 -10.81
C PRO A 195 6.39 23.74 -12.10
N GLN A 196 7.60 23.47 -12.60
CA GLN A 196 8.01 23.87 -13.94
C GLN A 196 8.29 22.68 -14.88
N ARG A 197 7.49 22.68 -15.95
CA ARG A 197 7.71 22.26 -17.35
C ARG A 197 8.56 21.01 -17.63
N GLN A 198 7.87 19.97 -18.10
CA GLN A 198 8.41 18.88 -18.90
C GLN A 198 8.86 19.40 -20.28
N PRO A 199 10.03 18.97 -20.79
CA PRO A 199 10.36 19.05 -22.21
C PRO A 199 9.83 17.83 -22.96
N GLU A 200 9.27 18.12 -24.12
CA GLU A 200 8.67 17.23 -25.11
C GLU A 200 9.69 16.19 -25.62
N ILE A 201 9.31 14.91 -25.63
CA ILE A 201 10.13 13.84 -26.21
C ILE A 201 9.70 13.66 -27.68
N PRO A 202 10.64 13.62 -28.64
CA PRO A 202 10.33 13.44 -30.05
C PRO A 202 9.81 12.02 -30.34
N VAL A 203 8.66 11.96 -30.98
CA VAL A 203 8.01 10.75 -31.50
C VAL A 203 8.82 10.22 -32.68
N MET A 204 9.44 9.04 -32.53
CA MET A 204 10.03 8.29 -33.63
C MET A 204 9.10 7.14 -34.05
N ALA A 205 8.54 7.32 -35.24
CA ALA A 205 7.97 6.37 -36.19
C ALA A 205 7.76 4.91 -35.73
N GLU A 206 6.50 4.62 -35.39
CA GLU A 206 5.95 3.29 -35.16
C GLU A 206 5.77 2.54 -36.49
N LYS A 207 6.44 1.39 -36.60
CA LYS A 207 6.43 0.52 -37.77
C LYS A 207 5.13 -0.30 -37.80
N SER A 208 4.36 -0.11 -38.87
CA SER A 208 3.04 -0.69 -39.12
C SER A 208 3.01 -2.22 -38.97
N VAL A 209 2.28 -2.70 -37.96
CA VAL A 209 1.90 -4.11 -37.78
C VAL A 209 0.54 -4.34 -38.47
N PRO A 210 0.37 -5.42 -39.26
CA PRO A 210 -0.87 -5.68 -39.99
C PRO A 210 -2.07 -5.97 -39.06
N PRO A 211 -3.29 -5.61 -39.47
CA PRO A 211 -4.48 -5.65 -38.61
C PRO A 211 -4.89 -7.09 -38.27
N LEU A 212 -4.83 -7.42 -36.98
CA LEU A 212 -5.39 -8.65 -36.43
C LEU A 212 -6.92 -8.64 -36.58
N LYS A 213 -7.42 -9.66 -37.28
CA LYS A 213 -8.84 -9.95 -37.51
C LYS A 213 -9.54 -10.11 -36.15
N ARG A 214 -10.30 -9.09 -35.75
CA ARG A 214 -11.12 -9.07 -34.52
C ARG A 214 -12.23 -10.13 -34.66
N VAL A 215 -12.11 -11.21 -33.90
CA VAL A 215 -13.16 -12.23 -33.78
C VAL A 215 -14.24 -11.65 -32.87
N GLU A 216 -15.31 -11.11 -33.46
CA GLU A 216 -16.52 -10.72 -32.72
C GLU A 216 -17.28 -11.98 -32.31
N ILE A 217 -17.04 -12.44 -31.08
CA ILE A 217 -17.85 -13.48 -30.46
C ILE A 217 -19.19 -12.83 -30.09
N ARG A 218 -20.19 -12.99 -30.97
CA ARG A 218 -21.55 -12.49 -30.76
C ARG A 218 -22.27 -13.37 -29.73
N VAL A 219 -22.00 -13.16 -28.45
CA VAL A 219 -22.74 -13.78 -27.34
C VAL A 219 -24.14 -13.19 -27.30
N LYS A 220 -25.15 -13.95 -27.72
CA LYS A 220 -26.57 -13.61 -27.53
C LYS A 220 -26.92 -13.76 -26.05
N SER A 221 -26.66 -12.73 -25.24
CA SER A 221 -26.99 -12.74 -23.81
C SER A 221 -28.46 -12.34 -23.59
N VAL A 222 -29.35 -13.33 -23.56
CA VAL A 222 -30.65 -13.22 -22.87
C VAL A 222 -30.33 -13.36 -21.37
N ILE A 223 -30.02 -12.25 -20.71
CA ILE A 223 -29.84 -12.20 -19.26
C ILE A 223 -30.82 -11.16 -18.75
N GLU A 224 -31.90 -11.65 -18.13
CA GLU A 224 -32.85 -10.81 -17.40
C GLU A 224 -32.09 -10.01 -16.32
N LYS A 225 -32.42 -8.72 -16.21
CA LYS A 225 -31.78 -7.79 -15.28
C LYS A 225 -32.14 -8.19 -13.84
N GLN A 226 -31.27 -8.96 -13.19
CA GLN A 226 -31.44 -9.35 -11.79
C GLN A 226 -31.04 -8.20 -10.88
N LYS A 227 -31.92 -7.83 -9.94
CA LYS A 227 -31.61 -6.84 -8.89
C LYS A 227 -30.48 -7.39 -8.03
N LEU A 228 -29.48 -6.55 -7.69
CA LEU A 228 -28.45 -6.96 -6.75
C LEU A 228 -29.08 -7.27 -5.38
N PRO A 229 -28.77 -8.43 -4.78
CA PRO A 229 -29.18 -8.71 -3.41
C PRO A 229 -28.61 -7.67 -2.42
N GLU A 230 -29.40 -7.27 -1.43
CA GLU A 230 -28.99 -6.31 -0.39
C GLU A 230 -28.06 -6.93 0.66
N ASP A 231 -28.21 -8.22 0.94
CA ASP A 231 -27.35 -8.95 1.88
C ASP A 231 -25.92 -9.10 1.31
N SER A 232 -24.93 -8.74 2.13
CA SER A 232 -23.51 -8.85 1.81
C SER A 232 -23.07 -10.26 1.41
N VAL A 233 -23.63 -11.32 2.03
CA VAL A 233 -23.25 -12.71 1.76
C VAL A 233 -23.83 -13.15 0.41
N LEU A 234 -25.11 -12.88 0.17
CA LEU A 234 -25.75 -13.16 -1.11
C LEU A 234 -25.12 -12.31 -2.23
N ARG A 235 -24.77 -11.05 -1.96
CA ARG A 235 -24.08 -10.19 -2.93
C ARG A 235 -22.73 -10.77 -3.34
N ARG A 236 -21.93 -11.28 -2.39
CA ARG A 236 -20.65 -11.95 -2.71
C ARG A 236 -20.87 -13.20 -3.56
N HIS A 237 -21.84 -14.04 -3.19
CA HIS A 237 -22.16 -15.25 -3.96
C HIS A 237 -22.66 -14.91 -5.37
N PHE A 238 -23.50 -13.88 -5.49
CA PHE A 238 -24.02 -13.37 -6.75
C PHE A 238 -22.88 -12.88 -7.65
N LEU A 239 -21.99 -12.04 -7.12
CA LEU A 239 -20.83 -11.53 -7.87
C LEU A 239 -19.85 -12.66 -8.26
N ALA A 240 -19.63 -13.65 -7.40
CA ALA A 240 -18.81 -14.82 -7.72
C ALA A 240 -19.44 -15.66 -8.84
N THR A 241 -20.77 -15.83 -8.80
CA THR A 241 -21.54 -16.56 -9.82
C THR A 241 -21.48 -15.82 -11.17
N LEU A 242 -21.69 -14.50 -11.15
CA LEU A 242 -21.55 -13.65 -12.34
C LEU A 242 -20.13 -13.73 -12.90
N ARG A 243 -19.11 -13.66 -12.04
CA ARG A 243 -17.72 -13.80 -12.47
C ARG A 243 -17.46 -15.14 -13.16
N ALA A 244 -17.89 -16.25 -12.56
CA ALA A 244 -17.73 -17.57 -13.17
C ALA A 244 -18.48 -17.69 -14.52
N LYS A 245 -19.67 -17.09 -14.62
CA LYS A 245 -20.46 -17.06 -15.86
C LYS A 245 -19.82 -16.20 -16.95
N VAL A 246 -19.18 -15.09 -16.59
CA VAL A 246 -18.43 -14.27 -17.53
C VAL A 246 -17.17 -15.00 -17.95
N GLU A 247 -16.39 -15.54 -17.00
CA GLU A 247 -15.14 -16.26 -17.27
C GLU A 247 -15.36 -17.49 -18.19
N SER A 248 -16.50 -18.18 -18.10
CA SER A 248 -16.81 -19.31 -18.98
C SER A 248 -17.11 -18.92 -20.43
N ALA A 249 -17.38 -17.64 -20.71
CA ALA A 249 -17.54 -17.11 -22.06
C ALA A 249 -16.21 -16.72 -22.71
N TYR A 250 -15.12 -16.67 -21.94
CA TYR A 250 -13.78 -16.33 -22.40
C TYR A 250 -12.89 -17.58 -22.52
N PRO A 251 -11.79 -17.54 -23.30
CA PRO A 251 -10.83 -18.63 -23.35
C PRO A 251 -10.16 -18.86 -21.98
N ALA A 252 -9.49 -20.01 -21.84
CA ALA A 252 -8.76 -20.38 -20.63
C ALA A 252 -7.85 -19.26 -20.13
N ARG A 253 -7.82 -19.06 -18.80
CA ARG A 253 -7.08 -17.98 -18.15
C ARG A 253 -5.59 -18.08 -18.48
N PRO A 254 -4.94 -16.99 -18.91
CA PRO A 254 -3.52 -17.01 -19.27
C PRO A 254 -2.62 -17.23 -18.04
N THR A 255 -1.50 -17.93 -18.24
CA THR A 255 -0.54 -18.28 -17.18
C THR A 255 0.41 -17.13 -16.83
N ASP A 256 0.69 -16.23 -17.77
CA ASP A 256 1.58 -15.08 -17.54
C ASP A 256 0.96 -14.08 -16.57
N SER A 257 1.77 -13.55 -15.64
CA SER A 257 1.29 -12.66 -14.59
C SER A 257 0.73 -11.32 -15.10
N THR A 258 1.29 -10.79 -16.19
CA THR A 258 0.88 -9.51 -16.78
C THR A 258 -0.43 -9.71 -17.56
N LEU A 259 -0.49 -10.76 -18.38
CA LEU A 259 -1.70 -11.12 -19.12
C LEU A 259 -2.85 -11.52 -18.20
N ARG A 260 -2.55 -12.21 -17.08
CA ARG A 260 -3.53 -12.56 -16.07
C ARG A 260 -4.19 -11.33 -15.44
N ARG A 261 -3.41 -10.29 -15.13
CA ARG A 261 -3.95 -9.02 -14.61
C ARG A 261 -4.84 -8.32 -15.64
N HIS A 262 -4.42 -8.31 -16.90
CA HIS A 262 -5.22 -7.72 -17.97
C HIS A 262 -6.54 -8.49 -18.18
N PHE A 263 -6.47 -9.82 -18.16
CA PHE A 263 -7.65 -10.67 -18.20
C PHE A 263 -8.58 -10.39 -17.02
N ASP A 264 -8.06 -10.33 -15.79
CA ASP A 264 -8.85 -10.02 -14.60
C ASP A 264 -9.50 -8.62 -14.67
N SER A 265 -8.79 -7.64 -15.24
CA SER A 265 -9.31 -6.29 -15.49
C SER A 265 -10.45 -6.30 -16.51
N LEU A 266 -10.33 -7.08 -17.59
CA LEU A 266 -11.40 -7.22 -18.59
C LEU A 266 -12.65 -7.86 -17.97
N ILE A 267 -12.50 -8.94 -17.21
CA ILE A 267 -13.61 -9.60 -16.51
C ILE A 267 -14.28 -8.63 -15.53
N ALA A 268 -13.52 -7.83 -14.78
CA ALA A 268 -14.07 -6.84 -13.85
C ALA A 268 -14.92 -5.78 -14.58
N THR A 269 -14.41 -5.21 -15.67
CA THR A 269 -15.18 -4.22 -16.46
C THR A 269 -16.45 -4.81 -17.07
N GLU A 270 -16.43 -6.09 -17.43
CA GLU A 270 -17.60 -6.75 -17.99
C GLU A 270 -18.66 -7.01 -16.91
N ILE A 271 -18.24 -7.42 -15.70
CA ILE A 271 -19.13 -7.55 -14.53
C ILE A 271 -19.76 -6.20 -14.18
N GLU A 272 -18.99 -5.11 -14.18
CA GLU A 272 -19.50 -3.76 -13.94
C GLU A 272 -20.58 -3.37 -14.96
N LYS A 273 -20.41 -3.70 -16.24
CA LYS A 273 -21.49 -3.48 -17.24
C LYS A 273 -22.78 -4.22 -16.91
N TYR A 274 -22.71 -5.43 -16.36
CA TYR A 274 -23.91 -6.17 -15.91
C TYR A 274 -24.57 -5.53 -14.69
N ILE A 275 -23.80 -4.86 -13.83
CA ILE A 275 -24.30 -4.18 -12.63
C ILE A 275 -24.87 -2.80 -12.96
N GLU A 276 -24.16 -2.02 -13.78
CA GLU A 276 -24.48 -0.62 -14.08
C GLU A 276 -25.49 -0.45 -15.21
N ALA A 277 -25.72 -1.48 -16.04
CA ALA A 277 -26.69 -1.42 -17.13
C ALA A 277 -28.02 -0.88 -16.58
N PRO A 278 -28.39 0.37 -16.92
CA PRO A 278 -29.48 1.03 -16.25
C PRO A 278 -30.73 0.19 -16.44
N ILE A 279 -31.53 0.12 -15.39
CA ILE A 279 -32.90 -0.37 -15.41
C ILE A 279 -33.73 0.66 -16.20
N ALA A 280 -33.33 0.97 -17.44
CA ALA A 280 -34.23 1.52 -18.42
C ALA A 280 -35.30 0.45 -18.61
N SER A 281 -36.39 0.66 -17.89
CA SER A 281 -37.69 0.05 -18.10
C SER A 281 -38.23 0.57 -19.41
N PRO A 282 -38.47 -0.30 -20.40
CA PRO A 282 -39.60 -0.13 -21.28
C PRO A 282 -40.64 -1.18 -20.88
N VAL A 283 -41.27 -1.00 -19.70
CA VAL A 283 -42.60 -1.58 -19.48
C VAL A 283 -43.63 -0.53 -19.87
N LYS A 284 -43.80 -0.33 -21.17
CA LYS A 284 -45.07 0.12 -21.76
C LYS A 284 -45.39 -0.76 -22.96
N ALA A 285 -46.58 -1.35 -22.90
CA ALA A 285 -47.25 -2.23 -23.87
C ALA A 285 -46.65 -3.66 -23.93
N LYS A 286 -47.42 -4.73 -23.76
CA LYS A 286 -48.77 -4.97 -24.29
C LYS A 286 -49.54 -5.92 -23.37
N ALA A 287 -50.62 -5.43 -22.78
CA ALA A 287 -51.63 -6.25 -22.14
C ALA A 287 -52.27 -7.15 -23.21
N ALA A 288 -51.98 -8.45 -23.15
CA ALA A 288 -52.80 -9.47 -23.77
C ALA A 288 -53.38 -10.31 -22.63
N ALA A 289 -54.71 -10.24 -22.55
CA ALA A 289 -55.57 -10.82 -21.55
C ALA A 289 -55.30 -12.31 -21.31
N ILE A 290 -55.07 -12.67 -20.05
CA ILE A 290 -55.51 -13.97 -19.51
C ILE A 290 -56.07 -13.69 -18.10
N ASP A 291 -57.40 -13.73 -18.03
CA ASP A 291 -58.21 -13.75 -16.82
C ASP A 291 -57.82 -14.92 -15.92
N LYS A 292 -57.58 -14.63 -14.63
CA LYS A 292 -58.04 -15.45 -13.49
C LYS A 292 -57.83 -14.67 -12.18
N PRO A 293 -58.87 -14.49 -11.34
CA PRO A 293 -58.77 -13.71 -10.11
C PRO A 293 -58.22 -14.58 -8.97
N ILE A 294 -57.14 -14.14 -8.33
CA ILE A 294 -56.69 -14.66 -7.04
C ILE A 294 -56.62 -13.50 -6.05
N VAL A 295 -57.23 -13.78 -4.90
CA VAL A 295 -57.62 -12.87 -3.83
C VAL A 295 -56.42 -12.41 -3.00
N ILE A 296 -56.54 -11.17 -2.55
CA ILE A 296 -55.64 -10.27 -1.82
C ILE A 296 -55.20 -10.83 -0.43
N PRO A 297 -54.19 -10.24 0.25
CA PRO A 297 -54.54 -9.16 1.18
C PRO A 297 -53.63 -7.92 1.14
N THR A 298 -54.32 -6.78 1.16
CA THR A 298 -53.83 -5.40 1.24
C THR A 298 -53.30 -5.14 2.63
N VAL A 299 -52.03 -4.73 2.75
CA VAL A 299 -51.51 -4.11 3.98
C VAL A 299 -51.40 -2.61 3.73
N THR A 300 -52.40 -1.88 4.24
CA THR A 300 -52.45 -0.42 4.26
C THR A 300 -51.51 0.08 5.36
N VAL A 301 -50.32 0.57 4.99
CA VAL A 301 -49.47 1.31 5.92
C VAL A 301 -49.74 2.80 5.76
N SER A 302 -50.42 3.35 6.77
CA SER A 302 -50.72 4.77 6.96
C SER A 302 -49.43 5.56 7.17
N SER A 303 -49.15 6.50 6.27
CA SER A 303 -48.05 7.46 6.40
C SER A 303 -48.59 8.74 7.05
N ALA A 304 -48.27 8.92 8.33
CA ALA A 304 -48.46 10.18 9.04
C ALA A 304 -47.24 11.10 8.81
N PRO A 305 -47.44 12.43 8.70
CA PRO A 305 -46.36 13.39 8.48
C PRO A 305 -45.56 13.59 9.78
N ILE A 306 -44.27 13.23 9.74
CA ILE A 306 -43.33 13.43 10.84
C ILE A 306 -42.69 14.81 10.67
N ASN A 307 -42.93 15.69 11.65
CA ASN A 307 -42.33 17.01 11.75
C ASN A 307 -40.80 16.91 11.92
N PRO A 308 -40.02 17.87 11.38
CA PRO A 308 -38.58 17.93 11.58
C PRO A 308 -38.29 18.26 13.06
N VAL A 309 -37.78 17.26 13.79
CA VAL A 309 -37.29 17.45 15.15
C VAL A 309 -35.88 18.04 15.06
N ASP A 310 -35.75 19.27 15.51
CA ASP A 310 -34.47 19.95 15.75
C ASP A 310 -33.67 19.17 16.81
N ILE A 311 -32.70 18.39 16.36
CA ILE A 311 -31.74 17.70 17.23
C ILE A 311 -30.66 18.72 17.61
N CYS A 312 -30.90 19.44 18.69
CA CYS A 312 -29.88 20.20 19.40
C CYS A 312 -28.85 19.22 19.98
N SER A 313 -27.70 19.09 19.32
CA SER A 313 -26.58 18.21 19.65
C SER A 313 -25.88 18.65 20.94
N LYS A 314 -26.41 18.22 22.08
CA LYS A 314 -25.66 18.20 23.33
C LYS A 314 -24.68 17.04 23.27
N THR A 315 -23.40 17.36 23.10
CA THR A 315 -22.26 16.43 23.07
C THR A 315 -22.23 15.56 24.33
N GLN A 316 -22.91 14.41 24.29
CA GLN A 316 -22.65 13.33 25.24
C GLN A 316 -21.31 12.71 24.86
N VAL A 317 -20.43 12.55 25.84
CA VAL A 317 -19.14 11.85 25.71
C VAL A 317 -19.43 10.38 25.41
N ALA A 318 -19.60 10.07 24.13
CA ALA A 318 -20.02 8.76 23.65
C ALA A 318 -18.82 7.81 23.71
N LYS A 319 -18.76 6.94 24.72
CA LYS A 319 -17.72 5.90 24.81
C LYS A 319 -17.69 5.06 23.53
N LEU A 320 -16.48 4.76 23.05
CA LEU A 320 -16.25 3.93 21.86
C LEU A 320 -16.91 2.55 22.03
N PRO A 321 -17.73 2.06 21.08
CA PRO A 321 -18.33 0.73 21.15
C PRO A 321 -17.26 -0.37 21.24
N GLN A 322 -17.46 -1.37 22.11
CA GLN A 322 -16.51 -2.49 22.29
C GLN A 322 -16.56 -3.51 21.15
N ASP A 323 -17.72 -3.71 20.51
CA ASP A 323 -17.86 -4.63 19.38
C ASP A 323 -17.16 -4.11 18.12
N SER A 324 -16.34 -4.96 17.50
CA SER A 324 -15.63 -4.70 16.25
C SER A 324 -16.54 -4.27 15.09
N THR A 325 -17.76 -4.81 14.99
CA THR A 325 -18.70 -4.48 13.91
C THR A 325 -19.26 -3.09 14.11
N LEU A 326 -19.73 -2.79 15.32
CA LEU A 326 -20.20 -1.46 15.70
C LEU A 326 -19.08 -0.41 15.61
N LYS A 327 -17.85 -0.76 15.98
CA LYS A 327 -16.67 0.12 15.83
C LYS A 327 -16.42 0.47 14.36
N ARG A 328 -16.53 -0.49 13.43
CA ARG A 328 -16.40 -0.21 11.99
C ARG A 328 -17.49 0.74 11.48
N HIS A 329 -18.74 0.51 11.88
CA HIS A 329 -19.85 1.41 11.52
C HIS A 329 -19.65 2.81 12.10
N TYR A 330 -19.24 2.89 13.35
CA TYR A 330 -18.95 4.14 14.03
C TYR A 330 -17.84 4.95 13.35
N VAL A 331 -16.71 4.30 13.04
CA VAL A 331 -15.60 4.92 12.29
C VAL A 331 -16.04 5.36 10.89
N SER A 332 -16.87 4.56 10.21
CA SER A 332 -17.42 4.93 8.90
C SER A 332 -18.39 6.11 8.97
N GLN A 333 -19.19 6.19 10.03
CA GLN A 333 -20.10 7.30 10.27
C GLN A 333 -19.34 8.59 10.59
N LEU A 334 -18.34 8.53 11.47
CA LEU A 334 -17.45 9.67 11.76
C LEU A 334 -16.77 10.19 10.49
N LYS A 335 -16.30 9.27 9.63
CA LYS A 335 -15.71 9.66 8.35
C LYS A 335 -16.72 10.39 7.46
N ALA A 336 -17.94 9.88 7.35
CA ALA A 336 -18.99 10.53 6.55
C ALA A 336 -19.39 11.90 7.11
N GLU A 337 -19.44 12.05 8.43
CA GLU A 337 -19.73 13.33 9.10
C GLU A 337 -18.62 14.37 8.84
N ILE A 338 -17.35 13.95 8.93
CA ILE A 338 -16.20 14.80 8.61
C ILE A 338 -16.21 15.19 7.12
N GLU A 339 -16.46 14.23 6.23
CA GLU A 339 -16.57 14.48 4.78
C GLU A 339 -17.72 15.44 4.44
N ALA A 340 -18.83 15.38 5.18
CA ALA A 340 -19.96 16.30 5.01
C ALA A 340 -19.65 17.73 5.47
N GLY A 341 -18.71 17.90 6.42
CA GLY A 341 -18.25 19.22 6.87
C GLY A 341 -17.15 19.85 6.01
N LEU A 342 -16.54 19.07 5.12
CA LEU A 342 -15.48 19.51 4.21
C LEU A 342 -16.07 19.89 2.83
N PRO A 343 -15.37 20.73 2.04
CA PRO A 343 -15.75 20.97 0.66
C PRO A 343 -15.70 19.67 -0.16
N GLY A 344 -16.50 19.60 -1.23
CA GLY A 344 -16.61 18.42 -2.08
C GLY A 344 -15.26 17.85 -2.54
N ARG A 345 -15.19 16.53 -2.71
CA ARG A 345 -13.94 15.82 -2.99
C ARG A 345 -13.27 16.32 -4.28
N PRO A 346 -12.00 16.75 -4.25
CA PRO A 346 -11.30 17.26 -5.42
C PRO A 346 -10.97 16.14 -6.42
N SER A 347 -10.92 16.49 -7.71
CA SER A 347 -10.61 15.56 -8.80
C SER A 347 -9.11 15.33 -9.02
N ASP A 348 -8.26 16.31 -8.69
CA ASP A 348 -6.80 16.21 -8.84
C ASP A 348 -6.21 15.20 -7.85
N SER A 349 -5.32 14.34 -8.32
CA SER A 349 -4.56 13.38 -7.53
C SER A 349 -3.79 13.98 -6.33
N ILE A 350 -3.20 15.18 -6.48
CA ILE A 350 -2.41 15.81 -5.42
C ILE A 350 -3.35 16.36 -4.33
N LEU A 351 -4.38 17.08 -4.75
CA LEU A 351 -5.40 17.63 -3.85
C LEU A 351 -6.21 16.52 -3.17
N LYS A 352 -6.47 15.41 -3.86
CA LYS A 352 -7.13 14.24 -3.30
C LYS A 352 -6.32 13.62 -2.16
N ARG A 353 -4.99 13.51 -2.29
CA ARG A 353 -4.14 13.04 -1.19
C ARG A 353 -4.15 13.99 -0.01
N HIS A 354 -4.11 15.30 -0.25
CA HIS A 354 -4.19 16.29 0.82
C HIS A 354 -5.55 16.24 1.54
N TYR A 355 -6.63 16.13 0.77
CA TYR A 355 -7.98 15.94 1.29
C TYR A 355 -8.11 14.67 2.14
N GLU A 356 -7.58 13.54 1.66
CA GLU A 356 -7.54 12.29 2.43
C GLU A 356 -6.67 12.40 3.69
N SER A 357 -5.57 13.15 3.64
CA SER A 357 -4.74 13.45 4.81
C SER A 357 -5.49 14.28 5.85
N LEU A 358 -6.26 15.28 5.43
CA LEU A 358 -7.08 16.12 6.32
C LEU A 358 -8.17 15.31 7.02
N ILE A 359 -8.85 14.42 6.29
CA ILE A 359 -9.84 13.51 6.88
C ILE A 359 -9.17 12.61 7.91
N ALA A 360 -7.99 12.04 7.60
CA ALA A 360 -7.28 11.15 8.51
C ALA A 360 -6.86 11.87 9.81
N THR A 361 -6.38 13.12 9.72
CA THR A 361 -6.01 13.91 10.90
C THR A 361 -7.23 14.23 11.76
N GLU A 362 -8.35 14.62 11.15
CA GLU A 362 -9.54 15.00 11.92
C GLU A 362 -10.25 13.78 12.52
N MET A 363 -10.22 12.64 11.83
CA MET A 363 -10.65 11.36 12.40
C MET A 363 -9.82 10.97 13.63
N ALA A 364 -8.48 11.09 13.54
CA ALA A 364 -7.60 10.77 14.67
C ALA A 364 -7.89 11.66 15.88
N LYS A 365 -8.08 12.97 15.65
CA LYS A 365 -8.43 13.94 16.69
C LYS A 365 -9.75 13.60 17.37
N ARG A 366 -10.82 13.29 16.61
CA ARG A 366 -12.11 12.91 17.21
C ARG A 366 -12.04 11.60 17.97
N LEU A 367 -11.29 10.61 17.46
CA LEU A 367 -11.10 9.34 18.18
C LEU A 367 -10.31 9.53 19.48
N GLU A 368 -9.36 10.46 19.53
CA GLU A 368 -8.64 10.85 20.75
C GLU A 368 -9.58 11.52 21.76
N GLU A 369 -10.46 12.43 21.31
CA GLU A 369 -11.48 13.07 22.17
C GLU A 369 -12.50 12.08 22.78
N ILE A 370 -12.70 10.93 22.14
CA ILE A 370 -13.62 9.88 22.62
C ILE A 370 -12.90 8.83 23.49
N GLY A 371 -11.60 8.62 23.23
CA GLY A 371 -10.77 7.63 23.91
C GLY A 371 -10.05 8.16 25.16
N ALA A 372 -10.04 9.47 25.38
CA ALA A 372 -9.60 10.14 26.60
C ALA A 372 -10.77 10.29 27.60
#